data_AF-A0A3G3GJ91-F1
#
_entry.id   AF-A0A3G3GJ91-F1
#
_cell.length_a   1.000
_cell.length_b   1.000
_cell.length_c   1.000
_cell.angle_alpha   90.00
_cell.angle_beta   90.00
_cell.angle_gamma   90.00
#
_symmetry.space_group_name_H-M   'P 1'
#
loop_
_entity.id
_entity.type
_entity.pdbx_description
1 polymer ?
#
loop_
_entity_poly.entity_id
_entity_poly.type
_entity_poly.pdbx_seq_one_letter_code
_entity_poly.pdbx_strand_id
1 'polypeptide(L)'
;MNIEIIIAKKNFKYKGPKSWEETEPWLYAKIFEVGKMLAEKPHALFALPQAIFQIPTNVLQFLFDKNAMRTVGVKDEEEQEKVMGQGYALLKIAQSFTNSEAPHSWKVPKIKAAFLGHNYYGPGDSLGMLTFEEFWFAEAAYERNDMDGLIAVLYRRDPFRKQAYSEELNQKTLNDLKSLPELTKEMIVFNYQGCRLGFSKKFKHVFPTKKIEQENDAAPKKAPKKGGGWLQVAIGMAGDSSVEFDSLRKLNVIVALQMVENKLVKVKQLKRKTK
;
A
#
# COMPACT_ATOMS: atom_id res chain seq x y z
N MET A 1 1.00 4.83 -18.42
CA MET A 1 -0.13 4.50 -19.30
C MET A 1 -0.45 5.71 -20.17
N ASN A 2 -0.64 5.52 -21.47
CA ASN A 2 -1.07 6.58 -22.38
C ASN A 2 -2.57 6.44 -22.60
N ILE A 3 -3.30 7.55 -22.48
CA ILE A 3 -4.74 7.64 -22.72
C ILE A 3 -4.94 8.57 -23.90
N GLU A 4 -5.74 8.12 -24.86
CA GLU A 4 -6.11 8.89 -26.04
C GLU A 4 -7.62 9.10 -26.03
N ILE A 5 -8.04 10.36 -26.18
CA ILE A 5 -9.44 10.77 -26.19
C ILE A 5 -9.69 11.55 -27.47
N ILE A 6 -10.71 11.17 -28.22
CA ILE A 6 -11.09 11.81 -29.48
C ILE A 6 -12.45 12.49 -29.28
N ILE A 7 -12.48 13.81 -29.42
CA ILE A 7 -13.69 14.66 -29.31
C ILE A 7 -13.70 15.62 -30.50
N ALA A 8 -14.78 15.67 -31.27
CA ALA A 8 -14.91 16.55 -32.44
C ALA A 8 -13.72 16.44 -33.42
N LYS A 9 -13.27 15.20 -33.70
CA LYS A 9 -12.08 14.89 -34.51
C LYS A 9 -10.74 15.43 -33.97
N LYS A 10 -10.73 16.07 -32.79
CA LYS A 10 -9.52 16.48 -32.08
C LYS A 10 -9.06 15.35 -31.17
N ASN A 11 -7.75 15.14 -31.18
CA ASN A 11 -7.10 14.10 -30.41
C ASN A 11 -6.42 14.71 -29.18
N PHE A 12 -6.82 14.26 -27.99
CA PHE A 12 -6.26 14.65 -26.71
C PHE A 12 -5.48 13.46 -26.13
N LYS A 13 -4.20 13.68 -25.85
CA LYS A 13 -3.29 12.66 -25.32
C LYS A 13 -2.91 12.99 -23.89
N TYR A 14 -3.09 12.03 -23.01
CA TYR A 14 -2.76 12.13 -21.59
C TYR A 14 -1.86 10.98 -21.16
N LYS A 15 -1.13 11.20 -20.08
CA LYS A 15 -0.28 10.19 -19.46
C LYS A 15 -0.65 10.08 -18.00
N GLY A 16 -0.79 8.86 -17.50
CA GLY A 16 -0.92 8.58 -16.08
C GLY A 16 -0.20 7.30 -15.68
N PRO A 17 -0.16 7.00 -14.38
CA PRO A 17 0.47 5.79 -13.87
C PRO A 17 -0.34 4.54 -14.26
N LYS A 18 0.34 3.39 -14.42
CA LYS A 18 -0.31 2.08 -14.61
C LYS A 18 -0.69 1.41 -13.28
N SER A 19 0.01 1.75 -12.20
CA SER A 19 -0.18 1.19 -10.87
C SER A 19 0.27 2.19 -9.82
N TRP A 20 -0.06 1.94 -8.56
CA TRP A 20 0.42 2.73 -7.43
C TRP A 20 1.96 2.81 -7.36
N GLU A 21 2.67 1.82 -7.88
CA GLU A 21 4.13 1.83 -7.91
C GLU A 21 4.68 3.00 -8.74
N GLU A 22 3.99 3.36 -9.82
CA GLU A 22 4.39 4.46 -10.72
C GLU A 22 3.94 5.85 -10.21
N THR A 23 3.22 5.95 -9.08
CA THR A 23 2.76 7.26 -8.58
C THR A 23 3.85 8.02 -7.85
N GLU A 24 3.91 9.33 -8.10
CA GLU A 24 4.64 10.29 -7.28
C GLU A 24 3.91 10.55 -5.94
N PRO A 25 4.62 10.96 -4.87
CA PRO A 25 4.03 11.22 -3.55
C PRO A 25 2.83 12.19 -3.56
N TRP A 26 2.91 13.26 -4.35
CA TRP A 26 1.83 14.25 -4.45
C TRP A 26 0.58 13.67 -5.12
N LEU A 27 0.77 12.83 -6.14
CA LEU A 27 -0.32 12.18 -6.86
C LEU A 27 -0.96 11.10 -5.99
N TYR A 28 -0.13 10.34 -5.27
CA TYR A 28 -0.57 9.38 -4.27
C TYR A 28 -1.49 10.03 -3.23
N ALA A 29 -1.06 11.15 -2.62
CA ALA A 29 -1.91 11.93 -1.72
C ALA A 29 -3.20 12.41 -2.39
N LYS A 30 -3.10 12.92 -3.62
CA LYS A 30 -4.25 13.44 -4.35
C LYS A 30 -5.33 12.38 -4.61
N ILE A 31 -4.92 11.15 -4.95
CA ILE A 31 -5.86 10.06 -5.21
C ILE A 31 -6.56 9.63 -3.90
N PHE A 32 -5.86 9.63 -2.77
CA PHE A 32 -6.47 9.41 -1.46
C PHE A 32 -7.50 10.49 -1.10
N GLU A 33 -7.19 11.77 -1.33
CA GLU A 33 -8.16 12.86 -1.14
C GLU A 33 -9.43 12.65 -1.98
N VAL A 34 -9.26 12.24 -3.25
CA VAL A 34 -10.39 11.93 -4.13
C VAL A 34 -11.15 10.71 -3.61
N GLY A 35 -10.47 9.65 -3.17
CA GLY A 35 -11.11 8.47 -2.58
C GLY A 35 -11.99 8.82 -1.38
N LYS A 36 -11.47 9.66 -0.47
CA LYS A 36 -12.24 10.17 0.67
C LYS A 36 -13.44 11.00 0.21
N MET A 37 -13.25 11.90 -0.75
CA MET A 37 -14.35 12.68 -1.34
C MET A 37 -15.42 11.77 -1.95
N LEU A 38 -15.04 10.69 -2.61
CA LEU A 38 -15.98 9.75 -3.24
C LEU A 38 -16.78 8.94 -2.23
N ALA A 39 -16.22 8.64 -1.07
CA ALA A 39 -16.95 8.01 0.02
C ALA A 39 -18.12 8.90 0.50
N GLU A 40 -17.94 10.22 0.49
CA GLU A 40 -18.96 11.21 0.86
C GLU A 40 -19.87 11.60 -0.31
N LYS A 41 -19.32 11.65 -1.53
CA LYS A 41 -19.96 12.16 -2.74
C LYS A 41 -19.69 11.23 -3.93
N PRO A 42 -20.41 10.09 -4.04
CA PRO A 42 -20.19 9.12 -5.12
C PRO A 42 -20.34 9.70 -6.53
N HIS A 43 -21.18 10.74 -6.69
CA HIS A 43 -21.38 11.42 -7.97
C HIS A 43 -20.13 12.18 -8.46
N ALA A 44 -19.14 12.42 -7.60
CA ALA A 44 -17.87 13.05 -7.98
C ALA A 44 -16.88 12.07 -8.65
N LEU A 45 -17.33 10.88 -9.09
CA LEU A 45 -16.50 9.81 -9.66
C LEU A 45 -15.57 10.29 -10.79
N PHE A 46 -15.98 11.30 -11.54
CA PHE A 46 -15.18 11.93 -12.60
C PHE A 46 -13.90 12.62 -12.08
N ALA A 47 -13.78 12.89 -10.78
CA ALA A 47 -12.55 13.40 -10.18
C ALA A 47 -11.39 12.38 -10.21
N LEU A 48 -11.67 11.07 -10.34
CA LEU A 48 -10.62 10.05 -10.43
C LEU A 48 -9.80 10.18 -11.72
N PRO A 49 -10.39 10.18 -12.93
CA PRO A 49 -9.63 10.45 -14.15
C PRO A 49 -8.88 11.78 -14.12
N GLN A 50 -9.46 12.81 -13.52
CA GLN A 50 -8.79 14.10 -13.34
C GLN A 50 -7.53 13.96 -12.49
N ALA A 51 -7.61 13.27 -11.34
CA ALA A 51 -6.46 13.08 -10.48
C ALA A 51 -5.40 12.19 -11.14
N ILE A 52 -5.77 11.02 -11.65
CA ILE A 52 -4.84 10.00 -12.14
C ILE A 52 -4.18 10.41 -13.46
N PHE A 53 -4.95 10.96 -14.40
CA PHE A 53 -4.47 11.27 -15.76
C PHE A 53 -4.27 12.76 -16.00
N GLN A 54 -4.53 13.61 -15.00
CA GLN A 54 -4.43 15.07 -15.09
C GLN A 54 -5.30 15.64 -16.23
N ILE A 55 -6.43 14.98 -16.51
CA ILE A 55 -7.35 15.42 -17.57
C ILE A 55 -8.10 16.67 -17.09
N PRO A 56 -8.06 17.78 -17.83
CA PRO A 56 -8.80 18.99 -17.49
C PRO A 56 -10.30 18.75 -17.36
N THR A 57 -10.95 19.43 -16.40
CA THR A 57 -12.39 19.27 -16.13
C THR A 57 -13.26 19.55 -17.35
N ASN A 58 -12.91 20.54 -18.18
CA ASN A 58 -13.64 20.84 -19.40
C ASN A 58 -13.60 19.68 -20.42
N VAL A 59 -12.48 18.96 -20.50
CA VAL A 59 -12.38 17.78 -21.38
C VAL A 59 -13.21 16.62 -20.82
N LEU A 60 -13.20 16.43 -19.49
CA LEU A 60 -14.07 15.43 -18.86
C LEU A 60 -15.55 15.75 -19.03
N GLN A 61 -15.96 17.02 -18.98
CA GLN A 61 -17.34 17.41 -19.25
C GLN A 61 -17.79 16.96 -20.64
N PHE A 62 -16.94 17.08 -21.66
CA PHE A 62 -17.26 16.58 -23.00
C PHE A 62 -17.40 15.06 -23.07
N LEU A 63 -16.91 14.30 -22.09
CA LEU A 63 -17.09 12.84 -22.05
C LEU A 63 -18.41 12.40 -21.41
N PHE A 64 -19.03 13.26 -20.62
CA PHE A 64 -20.17 12.87 -19.77
C PHE A 64 -21.39 13.80 -19.92
N ASP A 65 -21.28 14.90 -20.68
CA ASP A 65 -22.36 15.86 -20.91
C ASP A 65 -22.59 16.11 -22.40
N LYS A 66 -23.74 15.65 -22.91
CA LYS A 66 -24.17 15.86 -24.31
C LYS A 66 -24.32 17.33 -24.67
N ASN A 67 -24.70 18.20 -23.73
CA ASN A 67 -24.79 19.63 -24.00
C ASN A 67 -23.41 20.23 -24.20
N ALA A 68 -22.45 19.88 -23.35
CA ALA A 68 -21.05 20.29 -23.51
C ALA A 68 -20.48 19.80 -24.85
N MET A 69 -20.75 18.55 -25.25
CA MET A 69 -20.37 18.00 -26.56
C MET A 69 -20.89 18.83 -27.73
N ARG A 70 -22.16 19.28 -27.68
CA ARG A 70 -22.76 20.13 -28.72
C ARG A 70 -22.04 21.46 -28.87
N THR A 71 -21.52 22.04 -27.77
CA THR A 71 -20.77 23.32 -27.82
C THR A 71 -19.45 23.21 -28.59
N VAL A 72 -18.87 22.00 -28.67
CA VAL A 72 -17.63 21.74 -29.42
C VAL A 72 -17.86 21.08 -30.78
N GLY A 73 -19.13 21.00 -31.23
CA GLY A 73 -19.49 20.55 -32.57
C GLY A 73 -19.88 19.08 -32.70
N VAL A 74 -19.92 18.32 -31.59
CA VAL A 74 -20.37 16.92 -31.58
C VAL A 74 -21.90 16.90 -31.44
N LYS A 75 -22.59 16.97 -32.58
CA LYS A 75 -24.07 17.07 -32.64
C LYS A 75 -24.77 15.74 -32.91
N ASP A 76 -24.12 14.89 -33.70
CA ASP A 76 -24.64 13.58 -34.10
C ASP A 76 -24.74 12.64 -32.89
N GLU A 77 -25.83 11.87 -32.80
CA GLU A 77 -26.08 11.00 -31.64
C GLU A 77 -25.10 9.82 -31.58
N GLU A 78 -24.75 9.24 -32.72
CA GLU A 78 -23.78 8.14 -32.79
C GLU A 78 -22.38 8.63 -32.36
N GLU A 79 -21.99 9.84 -32.79
CA GLU A 79 -20.74 10.47 -32.33
C GLU A 79 -20.77 10.76 -30.82
N GLN A 80 -21.88 11.28 -30.27
CA GLN A 80 -22.04 11.50 -28.82
C GLN A 80 -21.92 10.20 -28.03
N GLU A 81 -22.54 9.12 -28.49
CA GLU A 81 -22.43 7.80 -27.86
C GLU A 81 -21.01 7.25 -27.88
N LYS A 82 -20.27 7.43 -28.99
CA LYS A 82 -18.85 7.07 -29.06
C LYS A 82 -18.02 7.86 -28.06
N VAL A 83 -18.27 9.17 -27.91
CA VAL A 83 -17.56 10.01 -26.94
C VAL A 83 -17.88 9.59 -25.50
N MET A 84 -19.15 9.32 -25.18
CA MET A 84 -19.53 8.78 -23.87
C MET A 84 -18.90 7.40 -23.61
N GLY A 85 -18.83 6.54 -24.62
CA GLY A 85 -18.15 5.25 -24.56
C GLY A 85 -16.68 5.37 -24.12
N GLN A 86 -15.97 6.39 -24.64
CA GLN A 86 -14.61 6.70 -24.19
C GLN A 86 -14.58 7.14 -22.72
N GLY A 87 -15.56 7.94 -22.28
CA GLY A 87 -15.72 8.31 -20.87
C GLY A 87 -15.90 7.10 -19.95
N TYR A 88 -16.76 6.16 -20.31
CA TYR A 88 -16.96 4.92 -19.54
C TYR A 88 -15.69 4.05 -19.52
N ALA A 89 -14.99 3.92 -20.65
CA ALA A 89 -13.73 3.20 -20.71
C ALA A 89 -12.68 3.83 -19.79
N LEU A 90 -12.58 5.17 -19.78
CA LEU A 90 -11.69 5.92 -18.91
C LEU A 90 -11.98 5.69 -17.42
N LEU A 91 -13.25 5.68 -17.03
CA LEU A 91 -13.66 5.35 -15.65
C LEU A 91 -13.28 3.93 -15.26
N LYS A 92 -13.48 2.94 -16.13
CA LYS A 92 -13.05 1.55 -15.88
C LYS A 92 -11.55 1.44 -15.69
N ILE A 93 -10.77 2.16 -16.49
CA ILE A 93 -9.31 2.20 -16.36
C ILE A 93 -8.91 2.84 -15.02
N ALA A 94 -9.53 3.96 -14.65
CA ALA A 94 -9.29 4.61 -13.35
C ALA A 94 -9.64 3.68 -12.17
N GLN A 95 -10.76 2.97 -12.25
CA GLN A 95 -11.16 1.99 -11.23
C GLN A 95 -10.21 0.79 -11.16
N SER A 96 -9.76 0.28 -12.31
CA SER A 96 -8.75 -0.78 -12.36
C SER A 96 -7.44 -0.34 -11.72
N PHE A 97 -7.06 0.92 -11.88
CA PHE A 97 -5.90 1.49 -11.21
C PHE A 97 -6.09 1.51 -9.68
N THR A 98 -7.23 2.00 -9.18
CA THR A 98 -7.48 2.08 -7.74
C THR A 98 -7.57 0.70 -7.08
N ASN A 99 -8.01 -0.30 -7.83
CA ASN A 99 -8.07 -1.70 -7.40
C ASN A 99 -6.74 -2.46 -7.58
N SER A 100 -5.71 -1.81 -8.13
CA SER A 100 -4.39 -2.44 -8.28
C SER A 100 -3.69 -2.58 -6.92
N GLU A 101 -2.68 -3.45 -6.88
CA GLU A 101 -1.93 -3.71 -5.65
C GLU A 101 -1.27 -2.43 -5.09
N ALA A 102 -1.31 -2.29 -3.77
CA ALA A 102 -0.63 -1.21 -3.06
C ALA A 102 0.87 -1.16 -3.38
N PRO A 103 1.49 0.03 -3.37
CA PRO A 103 2.87 0.20 -3.81
C PRO A 103 3.87 -0.44 -2.84
N HIS A 104 4.97 -0.95 -3.37
CA HIS A 104 6.09 -1.46 -2.59
C HIS A 104 7.13 -0.36 -2.30
N SER A 105 7.22 0.66 -3.17
CA SER A 105 7.97 1.89 -2.86
C SER A 105 7.22 2.76 -1.85
N TRP A 106 7.97 3.46 -1.01
CA TRP A 106 7.43 4.24 0.09
C TRP A 106 7.07 5.66 -0.37
N LYS A 107 5.78 5.89 -0.58
CA LYS A 107 5.17 7.12 -1.11
C LYS A 107 5.02 8.23 -0.08
N VAL A 108 5.21 7.93 1.21
CA VAL A 108 5.14 8.93 2.30
C VAL A 108 6.51 9.05 2.98
N PRO A 109 7.56 9.54 2.30
CA PRO A 109 8.93 9.50 2.82
C PRO A 109 9.13 10.37 4.07
N LYS A 110 8.28 11.39 4.25
CA LYS A 110 8.43 12.41 5.29
C LYS A 110 7.08 12.93 5.75
N ILE A 111 6.96 13.13 7.05
CA ILE A 111 5.83 13.79 7.71
C ILE A 111 6.34 14.88 8.65
N LYS A 112 5.53 15.91 8.88
CA LYS A 112 5.85 17.00 9.79
C LYS A 112 4.86 16.98 10.95
N ALA A 113 5.37 16.94 12.19
CA ALA A 113 4.53 17.07 13.36
C ALA A 113 3.94 18.49 13.42
N ALA A 114 2.62 18.61 13.55
CA ALA A 114 1.90 19.88 13.46
C ALA A 114 2.33 20.87 14.56
N PHE A 115 2.53 20.39 15.79
CA PHE A 115 2.78 21.23 16.95
C PHE A 115 4.26 21.59 17.14
N LEU A 116 5.17 20.63 16.95
CA LEU A 116 6.60 20.81 17.23
C LEU A 116 7.43 21.20 16.00
N GLY A 117 6.83 21.15 14.80
CA GLY A 117 7.51 21.42 13.54
C GLY A 117 8.61 20.43 13.17
N HIS A 118 8.77 19.35 13.93
CA HIS A 118 9.77 18.32 13.70
C HIS A 118 9.45 17.47 12.48
N ASN A 119 10.51 17.08 11.78
CA ASN A 119 10.42 16.19 10.63
C ASN A 119 10.65 14.75 11.06
N TYR A 120 9.74 13.87 10.65
CA TYR A 120 9.89 12.43 10.79
C TYR A 120 9.98 11.83 9.40
N TYR A 121 10.77 10.78 9.29
CA TYR A 121 11.08 10.14 8.04
C TYR A 121 10.70 8.67 8.10
N GLY A 122 10.10 8.19 7.02
CA GLY A 122 9.64 6.82 6.91
C GLY A 122 10.79 5.80 6.78
N PRO A 123 10.43 4.52 6.66
CA PRO A 123 11.35 3.37 6.65
C PRO A 123 12.08 3.17 5.32
N GLY A 124 11.87 4.04 4.32
CA GLY A 124 12.37 3.86 2.97
C GLY A 124 11.63 2.77 2.19
N ASP A 125 12.00 2.59 0.93
CA ASP A 125 11.35 1.65 0.02
C ASP A 125 11.42 0.21 0.53
N SER A 126 10.33 -0.54 0.36
CA SER A 126 10.22 -1.94 0.81
C SER A 126 10.63 -2.15 2.28
N LEU A 127 10.38 -1.15 3.14
CA LEU A 127 10.76 -1.14 4.56
C LEU A 127 12.28 -1.34 4.79
N GLY A 128 13.10 -0.97 3.81
CA GLY A 128 14.52 -1.31 3.76
C GLY A 128 15.38 -0.71 4.88
N MET A 129 14.88 0.27 5.64
CA MET A 129 15.59 0.83 6.80
C MET A 129 15.15 0.25 8.14
N LEU A 130 14.12 -0.61 8.18
CA LEU A 130 13.69 -1.23 9.43
C LEU A 130 14.66 -2.32 9.87
N THR A 131 14.86 -2.38 11.19
CA THR A 131 15.35 -3.58 11.85
C THR A 131 14.25 -4.65 11.93
N PHE A 132 14.63 -5.91 12.19
CA PHE A 132 13.68 -6.99 12.36
C PHE A 132 12.77 -6.76 13.57
N GLU A 133 13.30 -6.18 14.65
CA GLU A 133 12.54 -5.76 15.82
C GLU A 133 11.45 -4.75 15.49
N GLU A 134 11.78 -3.69 14.75
CA GLU A 134 10.78 -2.70 14.33
C GLU A 134 9.74 -3.31 13.42
N PHE A 135 10.15 -4.15 12.48
CA PHE A 135 9.21 -4.84 11.62
C PHE A 135 8.23 -5.71 12.41
N TRP A 136 8.71 -6.38 13.47
CA TRP A 136 7.83 -7.11 14.38
C TRP A 136 6.83 -6.15 15.05
N PHE A 137 7.28 -5.08 15.69
CA PHE A 137 6.36 -4.15 16.35
C PHE A 137 5.35 -3.52 15.36
N ALA A 138 5.79 -3.23 14.13
CA ALA A 138 4.93 -2.77 13.04
C ALA A 138 3.87 -3.81 12.67
N GLU A 139 4.25 -5.08 12.48
CA GLU A 139 3.30 -6.17 12.21
C GLU A 139 2.29 -6.33 13.34
N ALA A 140 2.74 -6.26 14.60
CA ALA A 140 1.87 -6.38 15.76
C ALA A 140 0.87 -5.22 15.85
N ALA A 141 1.28 -3.98 15.54
CA ALA A 141 0.39 -2.83 15.47
C ALA A 141 -0.60 -2.95 14.30
N TYR A 142 -0.11 -3.35 13.12
CA TYR A 142 -0.93 -3.57 11.93
C TYR A 142 -2.03 -4.63 12.17
N GLU A 143 -1.68 -5.78 12.77
CA GLU A 143 -2.65 -6.84 13.09
C GLU A 143 -3.72 -6.41 14.11
N ARG A 144 -3.43 -5.43 14.95
CA ARG A 144 -4.38 -4.84 15.91
C ARG A 144 -5.20 -3.68 15.33
N ASN A 145 -4.98 -3.29 14.08
CA ASN A 145 -5.49 -2.05 13.49
C ASN A 145 -5.10 -0.79 14.30
N ASP A 146 -3.93 -0.83 14.96
CA ASP A 146 -3.38 0.29 15.72
C ASP A 146 -2.53 1.17 14.78
N MET A 147 -3.21 2.08 14.07
CA MET A 147 -2.57 2.94 13.06
C MET A 147 -1.51 3.86 13.70
N ASP A 148 -1.79 4.39 14.89
CA ASP A 148 -0.88 5.30 15.58
C ASP A 148 0.38 4.57 16.05
N GLY A 149 0.23 3.39 16.65
CA GLY A 149 1.35 2.53 17.00
C GLY A 149 2.18 2.11 15.79
N LEU A 150 1.52 1.79 14.67
CA LEU A 150 2.20 1.46 13.42
C LEU A 150 3.04 2.64 12.92
N ILE A 151 2.46 3.84 12.85
CA ILE A 151 3.16 5.05 12.40
C ILE A 151 4.33 5.37 13.32
N ALA A 152 4.15 5.24 14.64
CA ALA A 152 5.20 5.52 15.62
C ALA A 152 6.44 4.63 15.41
N VAL A 153 6.22 3.37 15.05
CA VAL A 153 7.31 2.43 14.76
C VAL A 153 7.97 2.74 13.41
N LEU A 154 7.19 3.07 12.39
CA LEU A 154 7.70 3.26 11.02
C LEU A 154 8.43 4.59 10.82
N TYR A 155 8.09 5.62 11.59
CA TYR A 155 8.61 6.97 11.41
C TYR A 155 9.58 7.38 12.50
N ARG A 156 10.74 7.88 12.08
CA ARG A 156 11.79 8.33 13.01
C ARG A 156 12.12 9.79 12.80
N ARG A 157 12.27 10.50 13.91
CA ARG A 157 12.76 11.88 13.92
C ARG A 157 14.26 11.92 13.61
N ASP A 158 14.71 12.92 12.87
CA ASP A 158 16.13 13.22 12.69
C ASP A 158 16.69 13.95 13.94
N PRO A 159 17.85 13.57 14.53
CA PRO A 159 18.91 12.66 14.05
C PRO A 159 18.74 11.17 14.42
N PHE A 160 17.66 10.80 15.10
CA PHE A 160 17.48 9.48 15.69
C PHE A 160 17.22 8.35 14.69
N ARG A 161 17.21 8.63 13.38
CA ARG A 161 17.02 7.63 12.32
C ARG A 161 17.98 6.44 12.42
N LYS A 162 19.20 6.66 12.90
CA LYS A 162 20.25 5.63 13.02
C LYS A 162 20.32 4.94 14.38
N GLN A 163 19.53 5.37 15.36
CA GLN A 163 19.57 4.78 16.71
C GLN A 163 18.93 3.39 16.73
N ALA A 164 19.25 2.56 17.72
CA ALA A 164 18.51 1.32 17.93
C ALA A 164 17.05 1.65 18.29
N TYR A 165 16.15 0.70 18.05
CA TYR A 165 14.77 0.83 18.53
C TYR A 165 14.77 1.02 20.06
N SER A 166 13.92 1.93 20.53
CA SER A 166 13.69 2.19 21.95
C SER A 166 12.20 2.45 22.14
N GLU A 167 11.61 1.78 23.12
CA GLU A 167 10.20 1.95 23.47
C GLU A 167 9.91 3.38 23.93
N GLU A 168 10.86 4.02 24.63
CA GLU A 168 10.75 5.43 25.05
C GLU A 168 10.69 6.37 23.85
N LEU A 169 11.57 6.17 22.86
CA LEU A 169 11.57 6.97 21.63
C LEU A 169 10.29 6.71 20.82
N ASN A 170 9.83 5.47 20.77
CA ASN A 170 8.58 5.11 20.11
C ASN A 170 7.37 5.79 20.76
N GLN A 171 7.30 5.80 22.10
CA GLN A 171 6.24 6.48 22.84
C GLN A 171 6.27 8.00 22.62
N LYS A 172 7.45 8.59 22.50
CA LYS A 172 7.61 10.01 22.14
C LYS A 172 7.09 10.28 20.73
N THR A 173 7.51 9.48 19.75
CA THR A 173 7.02 9.59 18.37
C THR A 173 5.49 9.44 18.32
N LEU A 174 4.93 8.46 19.04
CA LEU A 174 3.49 8.25 19.15
C LEU A 174 2.78 9.51 19.65
N ASN A 175 3.28 10.12 20.73
CA ASN A 175 2.72 11.36 21.26
C ASN A 175 2.82 12.54 20.28
N ASP A 176 3.93 12.63 19.54
CA ASP A 176 4.18 13.71 18.58
C ASP A 176 3.33 13.58 17.31
N LEU A 177 2.94 12.35 16.93
CA LEU A 177 2.28 12.02 15.67
C LEU A 177 0.81 11.57 15.80
N LYS A 178 0.29 11.37 17.02
CA LYS A 178 -1.11 10.95 17.23
C LYS A 178 -2.15 11.84 16.54
N SER A 179 -1.84 13.13 16.39
CA SER A 179 -2.71 14.14 15.79
C SER A 179 -2.54 14.27 14.28
N LEU A 180 -1.85 13.34 13.62
CA LEU A 180 -1.78 13.31 12.16
C LEU A 180 -3.19 13.20 11.57
N PRO A 181 -3.47 13.87 10.43
CA PRO A 181 -4.74 13.71 9.74
C PRO A 181 -4.99 12.23 9.40
N GLU A 182 -6.24 11.78 9.58
CA GLU A 182 -6.62 10.39 9.34
C GLU A 182 -6.24 9.90 7.94
N LEU A 183 -6.42 10.75 6.93
CA LEU A 183 -6.04 10.46 5.55
C LEU A 183 -4.56 10.09 5.42
N THR A 184 -3.68 10.78 6.15
CA THR A 184 -2.24 10.48 6.17
C THR A 184 -1.97 9.13 6.84
N LYS A 185 -2.74 8.77 7.88
CA LYS A 185 -2.63 7.46 8.53
C LYS A 185 -3.05 6.34 7.58
N GLU A 186 -4.18 6.49 6.91
CA GLU A 186 -4.69 5.55 5.89
C GLU A 186 -3.69 5.34 4.76
N MET A 187 -3.09 6.42 4.25
CA MET A 187 -2.02 6.37 3.25
C MET A 187 -0.83 5.54 3.75
N ILE A 188 -0.37 5.75 4.98
CA ILE A 188 0.75 5.00 5.54
C ILE A 188 0.42 3.52 5.69
N VAL A 189 -0.78 3.19 6.18
CA VAL A 189 -1.26 1.82 6.34
C VAL A 189 -1.35 1.11 4.99
N PHE A 190 -1.93 1.77 3.97
CA PHE A 190 -2.03 1.21 2.62
C PHE A 190 -0.64 0.97 2.01
N ASN A 191 0.30 1.90 2.18
CA ASN A 191 1.66 1.71 1.69
C ASN A 191 2.38 0.56 2.40
N TYR A 192 2.21 0.45 3.73
CA TYR A 192 2.76 -0.64 4.52
C TYR A 192 2.23 -2.00 4.05
N GLN A 193 0.93 -2.09 3.78
CA GLN A 193 0.31 -3.29 3.21
C GLN A 193 0.98 -3.69 1.88
N GLY A 194 1.25 -2.73 1.00
CA GLY A 194 1.98 -2.97 -0.24
C GLY A 194 3.37 -3.55 -0.01
N CYS A 195 4.20 -2.91 0.83
CA CYS A 195 5.52 -3.44 1.16
C CYS A 195 5.45 -4.87 1.77
N ARG A 196 4.47 -5.12 2.65
CA ARG A 196 4.23 -6.43 3.26
C ARG A 196 3.84 -7.49 2.24
N LEU A 197 3.01 -7.15 1.25
CA LEU A 197 2.69 -8.05 0.13
C LEU A 197 3.96 -8.40 -0.67
N GLY A 198 4.84 -7.41 -0.91
CA GLY A 198 6.16 -7.63 -1.50
C GLY A 198 7.00 -8.67 -0.74
N PHE A 199 7.03 -8.58 0.60
CA PHE A 199 7.71 -9.58 1.44
C PHE A 199 7.07 -10.96 1.31
N SER A 200 5.75 -11.07 1.27
CA SER A 200 5.10 -12.37 1.13
C SER A 200 5.39 -13.07 -0.21
N LYS A 201 5.54 -12.30 -1.28
CA LYS A 201 5.97 -12.80 -2.59
C LYS A 201 7.41 -13.28 -2.59
N LYS A 202 8.30 -12.56 -1.88
CA LYS A 202 9.75 -12.84 -1.82
C LYS A 202 10.11 -13.97 -0.85
N PHE A 203 9.50 -14.01 0.33
CA PHE A 203 9.80 -14.95 1.41
C PHE A 203 8.62 -15.90 1.66
N LYS A 204 8.36 -16.77 0.67
CA LYS A 204 7.14 -17.61 0.62
C LYS A 204 7.06 -18.64 1.75
N HIS A 205 8.19 -19.03 2.33
CA HIS A 205 8.20 -19.98 3.44
C HIS A 205 7.94 -19.25 4.76
N VAL A 206 8.44 -18.03 4.90
CA VAL A 206 8.13 -17.15 6.05
C VAL A 206 6.66 -16.75 6.03
N PHE A 207 6.15 -16.30 4.88
CA PHE A 207 4.74 -15.90 4.71
C PHE A 207 4.01 -16.93 3.85
N PRO A 208 3.63 -18.10 4.41
CA PRO A 208 2.94 -19.11 3.64
C PRO A 208 1.60 -18.56 3.15
N THR A 209 1.49 -18.36 1.84
CA THR A 209 0.20 -18.11 1.22
C THR A 209 -0.60 -19.39 1.38
N LYS A 210 -1.63 -19.39 2.24
CA LYS A 210 -2.61 -20.47 2.22
C LYS A 210 -3.18 -20.46 0.81
N LYS A 211 -2.86 -21.47 0.00
CA LYS A 211 -3.66 -21.72 -1.19
C LYS A 211 -5.06 -21.97 -0.67
N ILE A 212 -5.96 -21.03 -0.92
CA ILE A 212 -7.39 -21.32 -0.88
C ILE A 212 -7.60 -22.19 -2.12
N GLU A 213 -7.23 -23.47 -2.00
CA GLU A 213 -7.79 -24.47 -2.90
C GLU A 213 -9.29 -24.37 -2.69
N GLN A 214 -10.00 -24.00 -3.76
CA GLN A 214 -11.44 -24.11 -3.86
C GLN A 214 -11.79 -25.60 -3.77
N GLU A 215 -11.72 -26.18 -2.57
CA GLU A 215 -12.47 -27.39 -2.25
C GLU A 215 -13.92 -26.95 -2.04
N ASN A 216 -14.64 -26.88 -3.16
CA ASN A 216 -16.04 -27.28 -3.14
C ASN A 216 -16.05 -28.74 -2.66
N ASP A 217 -16.23 -28.97 -1.36
CA ASP A 217 -17.05 -30.06 -0.86
C ASP A 217 -17.24 -29.99 0.65
N ALA A 218 -18.52 -30.06 1.00
CA ALA A 218 -19.21 -30.33 2.25
C ALA A 218 -18.47 -30.40 3.61
N ALA A 219 -19.19 -29.83 4.59
CA ALA A 219 -19.13 -29.98 6.05
C ALA A 219 -18.32 -28.93 6.85
N PRO A 220 -18.84 -28.48 8.01
CA PRO A 220 -18.31 -27.35 8.75
C PRO A 220 -17.03 -27.75 9.47
N LYS A 221 -15.88 -27.52 8.82
CA LYS A 221 -14.57 -27.66 9.46
C LYS A 221 -14.47 -26.57 10.56
N LYS A 222 -14.24 -27.05 11.79
CA LYS A 222 -13.92 -26.31 13.02
C LYS A 222 -13.28 -24.96 12.74
N ALA A 223 -13.71 -23.94 13.49
CA ALA A 223 -13.14 -22.59 13.48
C ALA A 223 -11.62 -22.65 13.31
N PRO A 224 -11.04 -21.88 12.37
CA PRO A 224 -9.61 -21.95 12.08
C PRO A 224 -8.87 -21.69 13.40
N LYS A 225 -8.14 -22.70 13.90
CA LYS A 225 -7.13 -22.47 14.92
C LYS A 225 -6.32 -21.26 14.44
N LYS A 226 -6.30 -20.18 15.22
CA LYS A 226 -5.40 -19.03 15.01
C LYS A 226 -4.01 -19.62 14.81
N GLY A 227 -3.61 -19.77 13.54
CA GLY A 227 -2.32 -20.34 13.21
C GLY A 227 -1.31 -19.39 13.81
N GLY A 228 -0.40 -19.90 14.65
CA GLY A 228 0.69 -19.07 15.18
C GLY A 228 1.31 -18.30 14.02
N GLY A 229 1.36 -16.97 14.17
CA GLY A 229 1.77 -16.07 13.09
C GLY A 229 3.13 -16.48 12.54
N TRP A 230 3.47 -16.06 11.32
CA TRP A 230 4.81 -16.26 10.73
C TRP A 230 5.93 -15.88 11.73
N LEU A 231 5.66 -14.91 12.60
CA LEU A 231 6.48 -14.47 13.70
C LEU A 231 6.75 -15.56 14.74
N GLN A 232 5.76 -16.38 15.09
CA GLN A 232 5.91 -17.47 16.05
C GLN A 232 6.77 -18.61 15.46
N VAL A 233 6.71 -18.78 14.13
CA VAL A 233 7.63 -19.65 13.39
C VAL A 233 9.06 -19.08 13.42
N ALA A 234 9.23 -17.77 13.20
CA ALA A 234 10.53 -17.13 13.29
C ALA A 234 11.15 -17.22 14.70
N ILE A 235 10.35 -17.01 15.75
CA ILE A 235 10.76 -17.14 17.17
C ILE A 235 11.16 -18.58 17.47
N GLY A 236 10.34 -19.57 17.10
CA GLY A 236 10.67 -20.99 17.31
C GLY A 236 11.91 -21.47 16.56
N MET A 237 12.37 -20.73 15.55
CA MET A 237 13.57 -21.04 14.76
C MET A 237 14.84 -20.36 15.24
N ALA A 238 14.72 -19.34 16.08
CA ALA A 238 15.87 -18.79 16.80
C ALA A 238 16.35 -19.74 17.92
N GLY A 239 15.57 -20.76 18.25
CA GLY A 239 15.89 -21.76 19.26
C GLY A 239 15.80 -21.21 20.69
N ASP A 240 16.37 -21.94 21.65
CA ASP A 240 16.43 -21.57 23.08
C ASP A 240 17.61 -20.62 23.41
N SER A 241 18.45 -20.24 22.43
CA SER A 241 19.57 -19.32 22.66
C SER A 241 19.12 -17.87 22.52
N SER A 242 18.81 -17.23 23.66
CA SER A 242 18.45 -15.80 23.75
C SER A 242 19.40 -14.87 22.99
N VAL A 243 20.69 -15.22 22.95
CA VAL A 243 21.76 -14.47 22.26
C VAL A 243 21.58 -14.42 20.74
N GLU A 244 21.14 -15.51 20.11
CA GLU A 244 20.89 -15.53 18.66
C GLU A 244 19.67 -14.69 18.30
N PHE A 245 18.67 -14.69 19.17
CA PHE A 245 17.46 -13.90 18.96
C PHE A 245 17.71 -12.39 19.10
N ASP A 246 18.45 -11.97 20.12
CA ASP A 246 18.81 -10.56 20.30
C ASP A 246 19.70 -10.04 19.16
N SER A 247 20.52 -10.90 18.57
CA SER A 247 21.28 -10.58 17.37
C SER A 247 20.37 -10.42 16.16
N LEU A 248 19.39 -11.31 15.98
CA LEU A 248 18.42 -11.26 14.88
C LEU A 248 17.57 -9.98 14.92
N ARG A 249 17.13 -9.56 16.11
CA ARG A 249 16.31 -8.34 16.31
C ARG A 249 16.96 -7.08 15.72
N LYS A 250 18.28 -6.96 15.87
CA LYS A 250 19.06 -5.79 15.42
C LYS A 250 19.41 -5.80 13.93
N LEU A 251 19.23 -6.94 13.26
CA LEU A 251 19.50 -7.03 11.82
C LEU A 251 18.47 -6.25 11.02
N ASN A 252 18.88 -5.80 9.84
CA ASN A 252 17.97 -5.28 8.84
C ASN A 252 16.89 -6.33 8.51
N VAL A 253 15.63 -5.89 8.39
CA VAL A 253 14.48 -6.77 8.18
C VAL A 253 14.66 -7.70 6.98
N ILE A 254 15.22 -7.22 5.86
CA ILE A 254 15.40 -8.02 4.65
C ILE A 254 16.40 -9.15 4.89
N VAL A 255 17.49 -8.86 5.61
CA VAL A 255 18.52 -9.84 5.96
C VAL A 255 17.95 -10.88 6.92
N ALA A 256 17.24 -10.43 7.96
CA ALA A 256 16.60 -11.31 8.93
C ALA A 256 15.59 -12.26 8.25
N LEU A 257 14.70 -11.73 7.41
CA LEU A 257 13.72 -12.54 6.68
C LEU A 257 14.39 -13.54 5.73
N GLN A 258 15.48 -13.16 5.04
CA GLN A 258 16.24 -14.08 4.19
C GLN A 258 16.88 -15.22 5.01
N MET A 259 17.39 -14.93 6.21
CA MET A 259 17.94 -15.96 7.09
C MET A 259 16.87 -16.94 7.55
N VAL A 260 15.69 -16.44 7.95
CA VAL A 260 14.55 -17.27 8.36
C VAL A 260 14.05 -18.12 7.20
N GLU A 261 13.88 -17.55 6.01
CA GLU A 261 13.49 -18.26 4.77
C GLU A 261 14.47 -19.42 4.49
N ASN A 262 15.78 -19.16 4.52
CA ASN A 262 16.81 -20.17 4.26
C ASN A 262 16.78 -21.29 5.30
N LYS A 263 16.63 -20.96 6.59
CA LYS A 263 16.51 -21.96 7.65
C LYS A 263 15.24 -22.81 7.43
N LEU A 264 14.11 -22.22 7.05
CA LEU A 264 12.85 -22.93 6.79
C LEU A 264 12.96 -23.92 5.63
N VAL A 265 13.61 -23.49 4.55
CA VAL A 265 13.87 -24.35 3.38
C VAL A 265 14.73 -25.56 3.79
N LYS A 266 15.81 -25.34 4.54
CA LYS A 266 16.68 -26.43 5.04
C LYS A 266 15.91 -27.41 5.92
N VAL A 267 15.10 -26.92 6.87
CA VAL A 267 14.27 -27.77 7.73
C VAL A 267 13.28 -28.60 6.90
N LYS A 268 12.63 -28.01 5.88
CA LYS A 268 11.74 -28.76 4.98
C LYS A 268 12.48 -29.83 4.17
N GLN A 269 13.70 -29.54 3.69
CA GLN A 269 14.53 -30.50 2.97
C GLN A 269 14.97 -31.66 3.86
N LEU A 270 15.40 -31.40 5.10
CA LEU A 270 15.78 -32.44 6.06
C LEU A 270 14.59 -33.34 6.38
N LYS A 271 13.42 -32.78 6.67
CA LYS A 271 12.18 -33.55 6.91
C LYS A 271 11.74 -34.43 5.74
N ARG A 272 12.12 -34.07 4.49
CA ARG A 272 11.87 -34.90 3.29
C ARG A 272 12.88 -36.02 3.11
N LYS A 273 14.09 -35.92 3.67
CA LYS A 273 15.13 -36.94 3.59
C LYS A 273 15.01 -38.00 4.69
N THR A 274 14.41 -37.64 5.83
CA THR A 274 14.18 -38.54 6.98
C THR A 274 12.84 -39.28 6.89
N LYS A 275 12.03 -39.02 5.86
CA LYS A 275 10.83 -39.77 5.51
C LYS A 275 11.12 -40.64 4.31
#